data_AF-A0A6G3QKD9-F1
#
_entry.id   AF-A0A6G3QKD9-F1
#
_cell.length_a   1.000
_cell.length_b   1.000
_cell.length_c   1.000
_cell.angle_alpha   90.00
_cell.angle_beta   90.00
_cell.angle_gamma   90.00
#
_symmetry.space_group_name_H-M   'P 1'
#
loop_
_entity.id
_entity.type
_entity.pdbx_description
1 polymer ?
#
loop_
_entity_poly.entity_id
_entity_poly.type
_entity_poly.pdbx_seq_one_letter_code
_entity_poly.pdbx_strand_id
1 'polypeptide(L)'
;MPVVTVAPGGTATTSLTVRNDSDIVEAYSLEVVGDCASWTTVEPARVSLYPGTSETVTIRLEPPRSPEIRAGELPLAIRVLPTEHPDGVRVPETTVYVEEFHQLRTELQPRRRRGWLRGRYRLAVRNEGNTPVQVGFTPGQPGEELAFTFNPAGPKLEPGESTEVGLRVRTGKPVWFGSPVVWPFTLTTAETGDQDGTRPDRTQPDETAHRPPLDAEFVQIPIFPKWLLAVLAVLLALLLAWFTLVRPAVRSAAKEAANEVVQPRPTPAEEQAGGGQTPGSGTGGASPSPGGPGQGQNPSSGTGGEGISPGNGDGGTTVGGGQQSSETIDLKTTTGTTESGFHRVAEKTVFGVTDIVVANFQGDEGVMTISFGNRKITTIALETFRNQDYHWVTPIKIPANNTVTIEVTCAKPGTPATGRQANECHEVLNVSGVVSRTEQ
;
A
#
# COMPACT_ATOMS: atom_id res chain seq x y z
N MET A 1 13.62 -49.86 -19.79
CA MET A 1 13.48 -49.32 -18.42
C MET A 1 12.01 -49.34 -18.06
N PRO A 2 11.62 -49.64 -16.81
CA PRO A 2 10.23 -49.61 -16.40
C PRO A 2 9.73 -48.15 -16.22
N VAL A 3 8.41 -47.99 -16.37
CA VAL A 3 7.69 -46.76 -16.00
C VAL A 3 7.80 -46.54 -14.49
N VAL A 4 7.91 -45.28 -14.06
CA VAL A 4 8.05 -44.92 -12.65
C VAL A 4 7.09 -43.79 -12.28
N THR A 5 6.47 -43.89 -11.11
CA THR A 5 5.63 -42.82 -10.54
C THR A 5 6.36 -42.20 -9.36
N VAL A 6 6.33 -40.87 -9.25
CA VAL A 6 7.03 -40.14 -8.19
C VAL A 6 6.21 -38.95 -7.69
N ALA A 7 6.11 -38.85 -6.36
CA ALA A 7 5.51 -37.69 -5.70
C ALA A 7 6.50 -36.53 -5.61
N PRO A 8 6.09 -35.27 -5.87
CA PRO A 8 6.94 -34.11 -5.63
C PRO A 8 7.37 -33.98 -4.16
N GLY A 9 8.69 -33.82 -3.94
CA GLY A 9 9.33 -33.88 -2.63
C GLY A 9 9.59 -35.28 -2.09
N GLY A 10 9.20 -36.32 -2.84
CA GLY A 10 9.50 -37.72 -2.54
C GLY A 10 10.72 -38.25 -3.31
N THR A 11 10.95 -39.55 -3.18
CA THR A 11 11.97 -40.27 -3.93
C THR A 11 11.35 -41.48 -4.62
N ALA A 12 11.72 -41.72 -5.87
CA ALA A 12 11.44 -42.98 -6.58
C ALA A 12 12.73 -43.56 -7.18
N THR A 13 12.75 -44.86 -7.45
CA THR A 13 13.88 -45.52 -8.10
C THR A 13 13.42 -46.38 -9.26
N THR A 14 14.22 -46.40 -10.32
CA THR A 14 14.09 -47.31 -11.47
C THR A 14 15.47 -47.85 -11.83
N SER A 15 15.54 -48.80 -12.76
CA SER A 15 16.81 -49.43 -13.14
C SER A 15 16.97 -49.54 -14.65
N LEU A 16 18.23 -49.52 -15.06
CA LEU A 16 18.67 -49.71 -16.44
C LEU A 16 19.77 -50.76 -16.46
N THR A 17 19.60 -51.78 -17.30
CA THR A 17 20.64 -52.80 -17.52
C THR A 17 21.43 -52.44 -18.77
N VAL A 18 22.75 -52.31 -18.62
CA VAL A 18 23.71 -52.10 -19.70
C VAL A 18 24.42 -53.42 -19.98
N ARG A 19 24.51 -53.81 -21.26
CA ARG A 19 25.20 -55.04 -21.70
C ARG A 19 26.26 -54.70 -22.73
N ASN A 20 27.46 -55.25 -22.56
CA ASN A 20 28.53 -55.11 -23.54
C ASN A 20 28.44 -56.24 -24.58
N ASP A 21 28.03 -55.88 -25.80
CA ASP A 21 27.94 -56.80 -26.94
C ASP A 21 29.18 -56.77 -27.85
N SER A 22 30.23 -56.03 -27.47
CA SER A 22 31.52 -56.01 -28.19
C SER A 22 32.42 -57.18 -27.79
N ASP A 23 33.52 -57.34 -28.51
CA ASP A 23 34.58 -58.34 -28.28
C ASP A 23 35.71 -57.82 -27.38
N ILE A 24 35.66 -56.57 -26.96
CA ILE A 24 36.64 -55.94 -26.05
C ILE A 24 35.99 -55.43 -24.76
N VAL A 25 36.83 -55.11 -23.77
CA VAL A 25 36.35 -54.43 -22.55
C VAL A 25 35.97 -53.00 -22.91
N GLU A 26 34.77 -52.57 -22.49
CA GLU A 26 34.25 -51.24 -22.78
C GLU A 26 33.77 -50.57 -21.49
N ALA A 27 34.13 -49.30 -21.32
CA ALA A 27 33.59 -48.43 -20.29
C ALA A 27 32.43 -47.60 -20.85
N TYR A 28 31.31 -47.58 -20.13
CA TYR A 28 30.11 -46.81 -20.47
C TYR A 28 29.91 -45.70 -19.44
N SER A 29 29.85 -44.44 -19.89
CA SER A 29 29.39 -43.32 -19.08
C SER A 29 27.88 -43.12 -19.28
N LEU A 30 27.15 -42.88 -18.19
CA LEU A 30 25.70 -42.68 -18.21
C LEU A 30 25.36 -41.25 -17.79
N GLU A 31 24.56 -40.57 -18.61
CA GLU A 31 24.15 -39.19 -18.38
C GLU A 31 22.63 -39.07 -18.51
N VAL A 32 21.98 -38.41 -17.54
CA VAL A 32 20.55 -38.11 -17.65
C VAL A 32 20.35 -36.94 -18.60
N VAL A 33 19.36 -37.06 -19.48
CA VAL A 33 19.01 -36.03 -20.47
C VAL A 33 17.50 -35.78 -20.42
N GLY A 34 17.10 -34.54 -20.71
CA GLY A 34 15.71 -34.11 -20.73
C GLY A 34 15.27 -33.40 -19.45
N ASP A 35 13.96 -33.20 -19.32
CA ASP A 35 13.36 -32.38 -18.25
C ASP A 35 13.55 -32.97 -16.85
N CYS A 36 13.85 -34.26 -16.78
CA CYS A 36 14.12 -34.97 -15.53
C CYS A 36 15.55 -34.81 -15.01
N ALA A 37 16.47 -34.27 -15.81
CA ALA A 37 17.91 -34.30 -15.50
C ALA A 37 18.29 -33.52 -14.24
N SER A 38 17.59 -32.43 -13.93
CA SER A 38 17.91 -31.58 -12.77
C SER A 38 17.60 -32.22 -11.42
N TRP A 39 16.82 -33.30 -11.40
CA TRP A 39 16.37 -33.99 -10.18
C TRP A 39 16.51 -35.51 -10.25
N THR A 40 17.32 -36.02 -11.18
CA THR A 40 17.58 -37.45 -11.35
C THR A 40 19.07 -37.74 -11.26
N THR A 41 19.45 -38.77 -10.51
CA THR A 41 20.83 -39.27 -10.42
C THR A 41 20.94 -40.72 -10.90
N VAL A 42 22.10 -41.08 -11.44
CA VAL A 42 22.39 -42.44 -11.91
C VAL A 42 23.60 -42.97 -11.16
N GLU A 43 23.45 -44.12 -10.52
CA GLU A 43 24.48 -44.76 -9.71
C GLU A 43 24.62 -46.25 -10.06
N PRO A 44 25.82 -46.71 -10.46
CA PRO A 44 27.00 -45.92 -10.80
C PRO A 44 26.85 -45.13 -12.12
N ALA A 45 27.43 -43.93 -12.19
CA ALA A 45 27.43 -43.10 -13.41
C ALA A 45 28.41 -43.59 -14.51
N ARG A 46 29.30 -44.52 -14.17
CA ARG A 46 30.21 -45.19 -15.10
C ARG A 46 30.34 -46.65 -14.72
N VAL A 47 30.21 -47.52 -15.71
CA VAL A 47 30.38 -48.99 -15.59
C VAL A 47 31.45 -49.47 -16.54
N SER A 48 32.20 -50.50 -16.16
CA SER A 48 33.23 -51.13 -17.00
C SER A 48 32.90 -52.59 -17.17
N LEU A 49 32.62 -53.00 -18.41
CA LEU A 49 32.03 -54.31 -18.70
C LEU A 49 32.94 -55.13 -19.62
N TYR A 50 33.18 -56.38 -19.24
CA TYR A 50 33.81 -57.37 -20.11
C TYR A 50 32.86 -57.78 -21.25
N PRO A 51 33.40 -58.31 -22.37
CA PRO A 51 32.60 -58.88 -23.45
C PRO A 51 31.51 -59.84 -22.96
N GLY A 52 30.27 -59.65 -23.41
CA GLY A 52 29.12 -60.48 -23.05
C GLY A 52 28.58 -60.31 -21.63
N THR A 53 29.13 -59.38 -20.83
CA THR A 53 28.65 -59.13 -19.46
C THR A 53 27.65 -57.97 -19.41
N SER A 54 26.87 -57.92 -18.34
CA SER A 54 25.88 -56.85 -18.09
C SER A 54 25.91 -56.39 -16.65
N GLU A 55 25.63 -55.10 -16.45
CA GLU A 55 25.49 -54.50 -15.12
C GLU A 55 24.20 -53.68 -15.08
N THR A 56 23.56 -53.67 -13.91
CA THR A 56 22.33 -52.89 -13.69
C THR A 56 22.67 -51.65 -12.88
N VAL A 57 22.38 -50.49 -13.45
CA VAL A 57 22.50 -49.19 -12.78
C VAL A 57 21.17 -48.82 -12.12
N THR A 58 21.24 -48.12 -11.00
CA THR A 58 20.09 -47.56 -10.31
C THR A 58 19.91 -46.10 -10.72
N ILE A 59 18.69 -45.74 -11.10
CA ILE A 59 18.30 -44.37 -11.43
C ILE A 59 17.39 -43.90 -10.31
N ARG A 60 17.78 -42.83 -9.62
CA ARG A 60 17.07 -42.26 -8.48
C ARG A 60 16.47 -40.92 -8.87
N LEU A 61 15.17 -40.76 -8.64
CA LEU A 61 14.39 -39.59 -8.98
C LEU A 61 13.95 -38.87 -7.71
N GLU A 62 14.23 -37.57 -7.61
CA GLU A 62 13.91 -36.72 -6.45
C GLU A 62 13.39 -35.35 -6.90
N PRO A 63 12.21 -35.29 -7.55
CA PRO A 63 11.64 -34.02 -7.97
C PRO A 63 11.40 -33.12 -6.75
N PRO A 64 11.87 -31.86 -6.75
CA PRO A 64 11.60 -30.94 -5.65
C PRO A 64 10.09 -30.68 -5.55
N ARG A 65 9.60 -30.41 -4.34
CA ARG A 65 8.23 -29.97 -4.11
C ARG A 65 8.07 -28.51 -4.54
N SER A 66 7.94 -28.29 -5.84
CA SER A 66 7.92 -26.98 -6.50
C SER A 66 6.87 -26.93 -7.60
N PRO A 67 6.19 -25.78 -7.79
CA PRO A 67 5.25 -25.58 -8.90
C PRO A 67 5.92 -25.64 -10.29
N GLU A 68 7.25 -25.58 -10.34
CA GLU A 68 8.03 -25.70 -11.58
C GLU A 68 7.96 -27.11 -12.17
N ILE A 69 7.80 -28.14 -11.34
CA ILE A 69 7.70 -29.54 -11.78
C ILE A 69 6.24 -29.91 -11.97
N ARG A 70 5.73 -29.72 -13.19
CA ARG A 70 4.33 -30.00 -13.56
C ARG A 70 3.96 -31.46 -13.30
N ALA A 71 2.72 -31.68 -12.86
CA ALA A 71 2.16 -33.02 -12.77
C ALA A 71 1.92 -33.60 -14.18
N GLY A 72 1.98 -34.92 -14.29
CA GLY A 72 1.73 -35.65 -15.53
C GLY A 72 2.93 -36.45 -16.03
N GLU A 73 2.95 -36.70 -17.33
CA GLU A 73 3.96 -37.53 -18.00
C GLU A 73 5.17 -36.69 -18.39
N LEU A 74 6.36 -37.09 -17.92
CA LEU A 74 7.64 -36.49 -18.25
C LEU A 74 8.58 -37.54 -18.84
N PRO A 75 9.20 -37.28 -20.01
CA PRO A 75 10.15 -38.22 -20.60
C PRO A 75 11.48 -38.21 -19.82
N LEU A 76 11.92 -39.40 -19.43
CA LEU A 76 13.26 -39.63 -18.87
C LEU A 76 14.11 -40.36 -19.91
N ALA A 77 15.20 -39.73 -20.32
CA ALA A 77 16.18 -40.30 -21.23
C ALA A 77 17.54 -40.46 -20.53
N ILE A 78 18.18 -41.61 -20.70
CA ILE A 78 19.54 -41.85 -20.22
C ILE A 78 20.44 -42.04 -21.43
N ARG A 79 21.40 -41.14 -21.63
CA ARG A 79 22.41 -41.27 -22.67
C ARG A 79 23.54 -42.16 -22.17
N VAL A 80 23.75 -43.27 -22.87
CA VAL A 80 24.81 -44.26 -22.60
C VAL A 80 25.91 -44.05 -23.64
N LEU A 81 27.08 -43.61 -23.18
CA LEU A 81 28.25 -43.24 -23.99
C LEU A 81 29.35 -44.28 -23.84
N PRO A 82 29.59 -45.13 -24.85
CA PRO A 82 30.77 -46.00 -24.88
C PRO A 82 32.05 -45.17 -25.04
N THR A 83 33.14 -45.59 -24.39
CA THR A 83 34.41 -44.86 -24.39
C THR A 83 35.31 -45.25 -25.57
N GLU A 84 35.37 -46.54 -25.92
CA GLU A 84 36.22 -47.07 -26.99
C GLU A 84 35.52 -46.95 -28.35
N HIS A 85 34.18 -47.00 -28.37
CA HIS A 85 33.35 -46.80 -29.57
C HIS A 85 32.38 -45.61 -29.46
N PRO A 86 32.86 -44.36 -29.63
CA PRO A 86 32.03 -43.16 -29.48
C PRO A 86 30.81 -43.09 -30.40
N ASP A 87 30.84 -43.77 -31.56
CA ASP A 87 29.71 -43.81 -32.51
C ASP A 87 28.55 -44.73 -32.03
N GLY A 88 28.78 -45.52 -30.98
CA GLY A 88 27.84 -46.51 -30.45
C GLY A 88 26.80 -45.98 -29.44
N VAL A 89 26.59 -44.66 -29.36
CA VAL A 89 25.71 -44.02 -28.36
C VAL A 89 24.28 -44.59 -28.41
N ARG A 90 23.72 -44.88 -27.23
CA ARG A 90 22.32 -45.28 -27.07
C ARG A 90 21.61 -44.37 -26.08
N VAL A 91 20.32 -44.12 -26.33
CA VAL A 91 19.46 -43.30 -25.48
C VAL A 91 18.18 -44.08 -25.17
N PRO A 92 18.20 -45.01 -24.20
CA PRO A 92 16.98 -45.59 -23.66
C PRO A 92 16.09 -44.50 -23.03
N GLU A 93 14.79 -44.59 -23.29
CA GLU A 93 13.75 -43.68 -22.79
C GLU A 93 12.72 -44.42 -21.94
N THR A 94 12.11 -43.73 -20.98
CA THR A 94 10.95 -44.18 -20.20
C THR A 94 10.10 -42.99 -19.78
N THR A 95 8.86 -43.25 -19.38
CA THR A 95 7.94 -42.23 -18.88
C THR A 95 7.99 -42.18 -17.35
N VAL A 96 8.13 -40.97 -16.81
CA VAL A 96 7.97 -40.66 -15.39
C VAL A 96 6.61 -40.02 -15.19
N TYR A 97 5.80 -40.60 -14.31
CA TYR A 97 4.53 -40.03 -13.87
C TYR A 97 4.77 -39.20 -12.61
N VAL A 98 4.71 -37.88 -12.73
CA VAL A 98 4.78 -36.98 -11.57
C VAL A 98 3.38 -36.79 -11.01
N GLU A 99 3.22 -37.08 -9.72
CA GLU A 99 1.93 -36.95 -9.05
C GLU A 99 1.51 -35.49 -8.87
N GLU A 100 0.20 -35.31 -8.71
CA GLU A 100 -0.44 -34.02 -8.46
C GLU A 100 -0.20 -33.62 -7.00
N PHE A 101 0.24 -32.38 -6.75
CA PHE A 101 0.19 -31.78 -5.44
C PHE A 101 -0.45 -30.40 -5.49
N HIS A 102 -1.34 -30.18 -4.54
CA HIS A 102 -2.18 -28.99 -4.45
C HIS A 102 -1.72 -28.12 -3.28
N GLN A 103 -1.42 -26.85 -3.57
CA GLN A 103 -1.08 -25.87 -2.54
C GLN A 103 -1.49 -24.49 -3.03
N LEU A 104 -2.40 -23.82 -2.32
CA LEU A 104 -2.74 -22.42 -2.60
C LEU A 104 -2.43 -21.58 -1.37
N ARG A 105 -1.82 -20.43 -1.63
CA ARG A 105 -1.56 -19.41 -0.62
C ARG A 105 -2.46 -18.22 -0.88
N THR A 106 -3.15 -17.76 0.15
CA THR A 106 -4.10 -16.65 0.05
C THR A 106 -3.86 -15.62 1.14
N GLU A 107 -3.95 -14.34 0.77
CA GLU A 107 -3.74 -13.23 1.69
C GLU A 107 -4.75 -12.10 1.41
N LEU A 108 -5.39 -11.59 2.46
CA LEU A 108 -6.40 -10.55 2.36
C LEU A 108 -5.89 -9.24 2.96
N GLN A 109 -5.91 -8.17 2.15
CA GLN A 109 -5.48 -6.84 2.57
C GLN A 109 -6.49 -5.75 2.16
N PRO A 110 -6.80 -4.78 3.03
CA PRO A 110 -6.47 -4.74 4.46
C PRO A 110 -7.41 -5.66 5.27
N ARG A 111 -6.99 -6.17 6.44
CA ARG A 111 -7.87 -6.98 7.30
C ARG A 111 -9.03 -6.19 7.93
N ARG A 112 -8.91 -4.86 8.02
CA ARG A 112 -9.94 -3.98 8.56
C ARG A 112 -10.14 -2.78 7.65
N ARG A 113 -11.38 -2.48 7.25
CA ARG A 113 -11.70 -1.33 6.40
C ARG A 113 -12.85 -0.52 6.96
N ARG A 114 -12.72 0.81 6.96
CA ARG A 114 -13.79 1.75 7.34
C ARG A 114 -14.52 2.27 6.10
N GLY A 115 -15.85 2.42 6.18
CA GLY A 115 -16.64 3.04 5.10
C GLY A 115 -18.11 3.25 5.48
N TRP A 116 -18.86 4.02 4.70
CA TRP A 116 -20.28 4.29 5.01
C TRP A 116 -21.22 3.15 4.60
N LEU A 117 -20.99 2.55 3.43
CA LEU A 117 -21.86 1.53 2.82
C LEU A 117 -21.09 0.41 2.10
N ARG A 118 -19.81 0.64 1.77
CA ARG A 118 -19.00 -0.26 0.96
C ARG A 118 -17.57 -0.31 1.50
N GLY A 119 -16.98 -1.50 1.53
CA GLY A 119 -15.56 -1.75 1.76
C GLY A 119 -14.95 -2.41 0.53
N ARG A 120 -13.69 -2.05 0.22
CA ARG A 120 -12.91 -2.70 -0.84
C ARG A 120 -11.68 -3.33 -0.22
N TYR A 121 -11.45 -4.57 -0.60
CA TYR A 121 -10.37 -5.44 -0.16
C TYR A 121 -9.70 -6.03 -1.40
N ARG A 122 -8.44 -6.45 -1.24
CA ARG A 122 -7.68 -7.18 -2.24
C ARG A 122 -7.32 -8.52 -1.63
N LEU A 123 -7.65 -9.58 -2.35
CA LEU A 123 -7.31 -10.95 -2.02
C LEU A 123 -6.23 -11.40 -3.00
N ALA A 124 -4.99 -11.49 -2.53
CA ALA A 124 -3.91 -12.10 -3.28
C ALA A 124 -4.04 -13.62 -3.19
N VAL A 125 -4.02 -14.29 -4.34
CA VAL A 125 -4.13 -15.76 -4.45
C VAL A 125 -2.96 -16.24 -5.28
N ARG A 126 -2.24 -17.24 -4.78
CA ARG A 126 -1.09 -17.84 -5.46
C ARG A 126 -1.22 -19.36 -5.49
N ASN A 127 -1.06 -19.95 -6.66
CA ASN A 127 -0.93 -21.38 -6.82
C ASN A 127 0.53 -21.79 -6.60
N GLU A 128 0.79 -22.48 -5.49
CA GLU A 128 2.08 -23.06 -5.15
C GLU A 128 2.12 -24.58 -5.45
N GLY A 129 1.02 -25.13 -5.97
CA GLY A 129 0.91 -26.51 -6.47
C GLY A 129 1.48 -26.68 -7.87
N ASN A 130 1.57 -27.92 -8.34
CA ASN A 130 2.05 -28.24 -9.70
C ASN A 130 0.95 -28.53 -10.73
N THR A 131 -0.32 -28.38 -10.35
CA THR A 131 -1.48 -28.51 -11.23
C THR A 131 -2.20 -27.17 -11.41
N PRO A 132 -2.77 -26.89 -12.60
CA PRO A 132 -3.65 -25.75 -12.78
C PRO A 132 -4.87 -25.86 -11.87
N VAL A 133 -5.30 -24.74 -11.30
CA VAL A 133 -6.40 -24.72 -10.34
C VAL A 133 -7.35 -23.57 -10.59
N GLN A 134 -8.63 -23.87 -10.50
CA GLN A 134 -9.72 -22.90 -10.57
C GLN A 134 -10.17 -22.57 -9.15
N VAL A 135 -10.06 -21.29 -8.76
CA VAL A 135 -10.26 -20.89 -7.36
C VAL A 135 -11.68 -20.36 -7.15
N GLY A 136 -12.34 -20.84 -6.09
CA GLY A 136 -13.64 -20.37 -5.62
C GLY A 136 -13.53 -19.70 -4.24
N PHE A 137 -14.41 -18.73 -4.01
CA PHE A 137 -14.43 -17.94 -2.78
C PHE A 137 -15.79 -18.07 -2.09
N THR A 138 -15.78 -18.50 -0.84
CA THR A 138 -16.98 -18.62 0.00
C THR A 138 -16.86 -17.67 1.18
N PRO A 139 -17.59 -16.55 1.19
CA PRO A 139 -17.64 -15.65 2.34
C PRO A 139 -18.54 -16.23 3.43
N GLY A 140 -18.08 -16.15 4.69
CA GLY A 140 -18.85 -16.47 5.88
C GLY A 140 -19.10 -15.21 6.71
N GLN A 141 -20.31 -15.05 7.23
CA GLN A 141 -20.64 -13.99 8.19
C GLN A 141 -21.60 -14.58 9.23
N PRO A 142 -21.50 -14.19 10.53
CA PRO A 142 -22.48 -14.60 11.53
C PRO A 142 -23.94 -14.17 11.25
N GLY A 143 -24.15 -13.17 10.38
CA GLY A 143 -25.46 -12.68 9.96
C GLY A 143 -25.54 -12.47 8.44
N GLU A 144 -26.63 -11.90 7.94
CA GLU A 144 -26.89 -11.72 6.49
C GLU A 144 -26.83 -10.24 6.04
N GLU A 145 -26.16 -9.38 6.79
CA GLU A 145 -26.15 -7.93 6.53
C GLU A 145 -25.15 -7.49 5.46
N LEU A 146 -24.13 -8.31 5.17
CA LEU A 146 -23.12 -8.02 4.16
C LEU A 146 -23.37 -8.79 2.86
N ALA A 147 -23.31 -8.04 1.76
CA ALA A 147 -23.22 -8.59 0.41
C ALA A 147 -21.76 -8.56 -0.05
N PHE A 148 -21.31 -9.67 -0.63
CA PHE A 148 -19.94 -9.86 -1.11
C PHE A 148 -19.94 -9.96 -2.64
N THR A 149 -18.94 -9.36 -3.29
CA THR A 149 -18.74 -9.49 -4.73
C THR A 149 -17.26 -9.59 -5.02
N PHE A 150 -16.87 -10.63 -5.75
CA PHE A 150 -15.50 -10.90 -6.17
C PHE A 150 -15.32 -10.55 -7.65
N ASN A 151 -14.16 -10.00 -7.99
CA ASN A 151 -13.79 -9.75 -9.37
C ASN A 151 -12.27 -9.99 -9.57
N PRO A 152 -11.87 -10.99 -10.36
CA PRO A 152 -12.70 -12.03 -10.97
C PRO A 152 -13.38 -12.95 -9.93
N ALA A 153 -14.53 -13.55 -10.25
CA ALA A 153 -15.27 -14.40 -9.32
C ALA A 153 -14.66 -15.80 -9.16
N GLY A 154 -14.03 -16.30 -10.22
CA GLY A 154 -13.24 -17.52 -10.20
C GLY A 154 -12.06 -17.37 -11.15
N PRO A 155 -10.88 -16.94 -10.68
CA PRO A 155 -9.68 -16.98 -11.49
C PRO A 155 -9.16 -18.41 -11.66
N LYS A 156 -8.72 -18.73 -12.87
CA LYS A 156 -7.87 -19.89 -13.15
C LYS A 156 -6.41 -19.50 -12.96
N LEU A 157 -5.65 -20.32 -12.25
CA LEU A 157 -4.24 -20.10 -11.97
C LEU A 157 -3.41 -21.29 -12.45
N GLU A 158 -2.41 -21.01 -13.27
CA GLU A 158 -1.35 -21.96 -13.59
C GLU A 158 -0.45 -22.22 -12.37
N PRO A 159 0.26 -23.36 -12.33
CA PRO A 159 1.31 -23.62 -11.35
C PRO A 159 2.30 -22.46 -11.23
N GLY A 160 2.46 -21.93 -10.01
CA GLY A 160 3.35 -20.80 -9.71
C GLY A 160 2.72 -19.42 -9.93
N GLU A 161 1.57 -19.33 -10.59
CA GLU A 161 0.90 -18.07 -10.91
C GLU A 161 0.26 -17.42 -9.68
N SER A 162 0.25 -16.09 -9.66
CA SER A 162 -0.45 -15.28 -8.67
C SER A 162 -1.38 -14.27 -9.33
N THR A 163 -2.52 -14.03 -8.67
CA THR A 163 -3.50 -13.04 -9.12
C THR A 163 -4.07 -12.28 -7.93
N GLU A 164 -4.49 -11.03 -8.19
CA GLU A 164 -5.23 -10.22 -7.22
C GLU A 164 -6.73 -10.25 -7.57
N VAL A 165 -7.53 -10.68 -6.60
CA VAL A 165 -8.99 -10.64 -6.67
C VAL A 165 -9.52 -9.47 -5.85
N GLY A 166 -10.28 -8.59 -6.51
CA GLY A 166 -10.97 -7.51 -5.83
C GLY A 166 -12.19 -8.03 -5.08
N LEU A 167 -12.20 -7.88 -3.76
CA LEU A 167 -13.38 -8.15 -2.93
C LEU A 167 -14.08 -6.84 -2.56
N ARG A 168 -15.36 -6.74 -2.90
CA ARG A 168 -16.26 -5.67 -2.47
C ARG A 168 -17.24 -6.19 -1.45
N VAL A 169 -17.23 -5.57 -0.27
CA VAL A 169 -18.18 -5.82 0.82
C VAL A 169 -19.17 -4.66 0.88
N ARG A 170 -20.46 -4.94 1.03
CA ARG A 170 -21.53 -3.93 1.04
C ARG A 170 -22.52 -4.19 2.16
N THR A 171 -22.91 -3.14 2.89
CA THR A 171 -24.04 -3.23 3.82
C THR A 171 -25.35 -2.87 3.10
N GLY A 172 -26.45 -3.50 3.53
CA GLY A 172 -27.79 -3.19 3.00
C GLY A 172 -28.37 -1.87 3.49
N LYS A 173 -28.03 -1.44 4.72
CA LYS A 173 -28.58 -0.23 5.36
C LYS A 173 -27.48 0.73 5.80
N PRO A 174 -27.62 2.05 5.55
CA PRO A 174 -26.68 3.04 6.08
C PRO A 174 -26.88 3.29 7.59
N VAL A 175 -25.79 3.62 8.28
CA VAL A 175 -25.83 4.14 9.66
C VAL A 175 -25.85 5.66 9.59
N TRP A 176 -26.97 6.29 9.97
CA TRP A 176 -27.13 7.75 9.83
C TRP A 176 -26.41 8.54 10.91
N PHE A 177 -26.60 8.15 12.18
CA PHE A 177 -26.00 8.76 13.35
C PHE A 177 -25.59 7.65 14.32
N GLY A 178 -24.61 7.89 15.20
CA GLY A 178 -24.24 6.89 16.20
C GLY A 178 -22.75 6.67 16.34
N SER A 179 -22.40 5.55 16.97
CA SER A 179 -21.05 4.98 16.97
C SER A 179 -20.85 4.12 15.71
N PRO A 180 -19.60 3.93 15.26
CA PRO A 180 -19.31 2.96 14.20
C PRO A 180 -19.76 1.54 14.57
N VAL A 181 -20.29 0.80 13.59
CA VAL A 181 -20.72 -0.60 13.74
C VAL A 181 -19.67 -1.49 13.07
N VAL A 182 -19.26 -2.58 13.72
CA VAL A 182 -18.24 -3.51 13.21
C VAL A 182 -18.92 -4.77 12.69
N TRP A 183 -18.59 -5.14 11.45
CA TRP A 183 -19.09 -6.32 10.77
C TRP A 183 -17.93 -7.29 10.50
N PRO A 184 -17.71 -8.30 11.36
CA PRO A 184 -16.71 -9.34 11.11
C PRO A 184 -17.20 -10.32 10.04
N PHE A 185 -16.30 -10.77 9.19
CA PHE A 185 -16.56 -11.80 8.18
C PHE A 185 -15.31 -12.66 7.96
N THR A 186 -15.53 -13.87 7.49
CA THR A 186 -14.50 -14.84 7.14
C THR A 186 -14.52 -15.11 5.65
N LEU A 187 -13.38 -15.46 5.07
CA LEU A 187 -13.29 -15.92 3.68
C LEU A 187 -12.64 -17.29 3.65
N THR A 188 -13.33 -18.25 3.05
CA THR A 188 -12.78 -19.57 2.75
C THR A 188 -12.47 -19.66 1.27
N THR A 189 -11.27 -20.11 0.94
CA THR A 189 -10.79 -20.30 -0.42
C THR A 189 -10.73 -21.79 -0.73
N ALA A 190 -11.45 -22.21 -1.77
CA ALA A 190 -11.54 -23.61 -2.15
C ALA A 190 -11.14 -23.79 -3.62
N GLU A 191 -10.58 -24.95 -3.92
CA GLU A 191 -10.36 -25.38 -5.30
C GLU A 191 -11.70 -25.83 -5.84
N THR A 192 -12.21 -25.12 -6.85
CA THR A 192 -13.39 -25.54 -7.58
C THR A 192 -12.89 -26.38 -8.73
N GLY A 193 -12.76 -27.69 -8.53
CA GLY A 193 -12.31 -28.57 -9.60
C GLY A 193 -13.19 -28.41 -10.84
N ASP A 194 -12.57 -28.31 -12.02
CA ASP A 194 -13.25 -28.58 -13.28
C ASP A 194 -13.72 -30.04 -13.23
N GLN A 195 -14.96 -30.27 -12.81
CA GLN A 195 -15.63 -31.53 -13.09
C GLN A 195 -16.03 -31.54 -14.57
N ASP A 196 -15.04 -31.58 -15.46
CA ASP A 196 -15.26 -32.14 -16.79
C ASP A 196 -15.47 -33.65 -16.58
N GLY A 197 -16.74 -34.05 -16.62
CA GLY A 197 -17.16 -35.40 -16.35
C GLY A 197 -16.57 -36.37 -17.36
N THR A 198 -15.57 -37.16 -16.97
CA THR A 198 -15.40 -38.59 -17.30
C THR A 198 -14.27 -39.18 -16.44
N ARG A 199 -14.51 -39.43 -15.15
CA ARG A 199 -13.82 -40.49 -14.43
C ARG A 199 -14.64 -40.92 -13.21
N PRO A 200 -15.33 -42.07 -13.26
CA PRO A 200 -15.85 -42.65 -12.04
C PRO A 200 -14.68 -43.24 -11.25
N ASP A 201 -14.76 -43.15 -9.94
CA ASP A 201 -13.89 -43.85 -8.97
C ASP A 201 -12.53 -43.18 -8.67
N ARG A 202 -12.57 -42.00 -8.04
CA ARG A 202 -11.61 -41.67 -6.97
C ARG A 202 -12.35 -41.69 -5.64
N THR A 203 -12.23 -42.84 -4.99
CA THR A 203 -12.58 -43.07 -3.59
C THR A 203 -11.92 -42.01 -2.72
N GLN A 204 -12.75 -41.39 -1.86
CA GLN A 204 -12.38 -40.51 -0.75
C GLN A 204 -11.90 -39.11 -1.17
N PRO A 205 -12.68 -38.04 -0.86
CA PRO A 205 -12.13 -36.69 -0.84
C PRO A 205 -11.07 -36.70 0.26
N ASP A 206 -9.81 -36.80 -0.15
CA ASP A 206 -8.69 -36.61 0.75
C ASP A 206 -8.92 -35.27 1.46
N GLU A 207 -8.90 -35.31 2.79
CA GLU A 207 -9.28 -34.22 3.69
C GLU A 207 -8.97 -32.88 3.05
N THR A 208 -10.04 -32.15 2.68
CA THR A 208 -9.97 -30.74 2.28
C THR A 208 -8.90 -30.09 3.12
N ALA A 209 -7.77 -29.74 2.50
CA ALA A 209 -6.69 -29.02 3.15
C ALA A 209 -7.38 -27.90 3.93
N HIS A 210 -7.46 -28.05 5.26
CA HIS A 210 -8.25 -27.19 6.13
C HIS A 210 -7.52 -25.86 6.14
N ARG A 211 -7.79 -25.04 5.12
CA ARG A 211 -7.19 -23.73 4.98
C ARG A 211 -7.83 -22.88 6.07
N PRO A 212 -7.03 -22.28 6.96
CA PRO A 212 -7.58 -21.42 7.98
C PRO A 212 -8.37 -20.31 7.29
N PRO A 213 -9.63 -20.07 7.71
CA PRO A 213 -10.43 -19.00 7.13
C PRO A 213 -9.72 -17.66 7.34
N LEU A 214 -9.77 -16.78 6.33
CA LEU A 214 -9.21 -15.44 6.47
C LEU A 214 -10.21 -14.53 7.17
N ASP A 215 -9.90 -14.13 8.39
CA ASP A 215 -10.74 -13.21 9.16
C ASP A 215 -10.47 -11.74 8.82
N ALA A 216 -11.55 -11.01 8.56
CA ALA A 216 -11.54 -9.58 8.32
C ALA A 216 -12.78 -8.85 8.86
N GLU A 217 -12.72 -7.53 8.89
CA GLU A 217 -13.76 -6.67 9.42
C GLU A 217 -14.08 -5.51 8.48
N PHE A 218 -15.38 -5.23 8.33
CA PHE A 218 -15.88 -3.99 7.77
C PHE A 218 -16.46 -3.10 8.88
N VAL A 219 -15.88 -1.91 9.07
CA VAL A 219 -16.33 -0.95 10.07
C VAL A 219 -17.19 0.11 9.39
N GLN A 220 -18.49 0.04 9.63
CA GLN A 220 -19.46 0.98 9.11
C GLN A 220 -19.45 2.27 9.94
N ILE A 221 -19.00 3.37 9.34
CA ILE A 221 -19.00 4.69 9.98
C ILE A 221 -20.32 5.43 9.72
N PRO A 222 -20.81 6.22 10.69
CA PRO A 222 -22.03 7.01 10.51
C PRO A 222 -21.84 8.09 9.44
N ILE A 223 -22.91 8.40 8.69
CA ILE A 223 -22.88 9.43 7.63
C ILE A 223 -22.80 10.83 8.24
N PHE A 224 -23.58 11.10 9.29
CA PHE A 224 -23.63 12.42 9.93
C PHE A 224 -23.13 12.37 11.38
N PRO A 225 -22.35 13.37 11.81
CA PRO A 225 -21.94 13.48 13.19
C PRO A 225 -23.12 13.91 14.08
N LYS A 226 -23.15 13.45 15.34
CA LYS A 226 -24.27 13.71 16.25
C LYS A 226 -24.50 15.21 16.54
N TRP A 227 -23.47 16.05 16.49
CA TRP A 227 -23.59 17.49 16.73
C TRP A 227 -24.47 18.20 15.68
N LEU A 228 -24.60 17.64 14.48
CA LEU A 228 -25.48 18.18 13.45
C LEU A 228 -26.94 18.20 13.91
N LEU A 229 -27.36 17.21 14.71
CA LEU A 229 -28.69 17.19 15.31
C LEU A 229 -28.88 18.35 16.31
N ALA A 230 -27.84 18.69 17.07
CA ALA A 230 -27.89 19.82 18.00
C ALA A 230 -27.98 21.16 17.24
N VAL A 231 -27.19 21.33 16.17
CA VAL A 231 -27.26 22.53 15.32
C VAL A 231 -28.63 22.64 14.63
N LEU A 232 -29.17 21.53 14.13
CA LEU A 232 -30.51 21.51 13.56
C LEU A 232 -31.58 21.92 14.58
N ALA A 233 -31.46 21.46 15.83
CA ALA A 233 -32.37 21.85 16.90
C ALA A 233 -32.27 23.35 17.24
N VAL A 234 -31.04 23.92 17.28
CA VAL A 234 -30.83 25.37 17.50
C VAL A 234 -31.40 26.19 16.35
N LEU A 235 -31.16 25.79 15.09
CA LEU A 235 -31.73 26.46 13.92
C LEU A 235 -33.27 26.42 13.94
N LEU A 236 -33.86 25.29 14.32
CA LEU A 236 -35.31 25.17 14.47
C LEU A 236 -35.84 26.10 15.58
N ALA A 237 -35.13 26.19 16.71
CA ALA A 237 -35.49 27.09 17.81
C ALA A 237 -35.40 28.57 17.41
N LEU A 238 -34.33 28.97 16.71
CA LEU A 238 -34.18 30.33 16.17
C LEU A 238 -35.27 30.66 15.13
N LEU A 239 -35.61 29.69 14.28
CA LEU A 239 -36.69 29.85 13.30
C LEU A 239 -38.04 30.03 14.01
N LEU A 240 -38.34 29.21 15.02
CA LEU A 240 -39.54 29.36 15.82
C LEU A 240 -39.57 30.73 16.53
N ALA A 241 -38.48 31.15 17.17
CA ALA A 241 -38.37 32.45 17.83
C ALA A 241 -38.55 33.61 16.84
N TRP A 242 -38.01 33.51 15.62
CA TRP A 242 -38.22 34.50 14.57
C TRP A 242 -39.71 34.62 14.20
N PHE A 243 -40.41 33.50 14.02
CA PHE A 243 -41.82 33.53 13.65
C PHE A 243 -42.77 33.93 14.78
N THR A 244 -42.45 33.60 16.05
CA THR A 244 -43.34 33.87 17.20
C THR A 244 -43.07 35.19 17.90
N LEU A 245 -41.82 35.64 17.98
CA LEU A 245 -41.42 36.84 18.73
C LEU A 245 -41.06 37.98 17.80
N VAL A 246 -40.19 37.74 16.82
CA VAL A 246 -39.58 38.82 16.03
C VAL A 246 -40.49 39.30 14.91
N ARG A 247 -41.10 38.38 14.14
CA ARG A 247 -42.02 38.73 13.03
C ARG A 247 -43.24 39.55 13.48
N PRO A 248 -43.94 39.25 14.59
CA PRO A 248 -45.03 40.11 15.07
C PRO A 248 -44.53 41.46 15.58
N ALA A 249 -43.39 41.52 16.28
CA ALA A 249 -42.81 42.77 16.76
C ALA A 249 -42.39 43.70 15.61
N VAL A 250 -41.73 43.17 14.58
CA VAL A 250 -41.34 43.92 13.36
C VAL A 250 -42.58 44.40 12.60
N ARG A 251 -43.68 43.62 12.58
CA ARG A 251 -44.95 44.05 11.98
C ARG A 251 -45.66 45.14 12.79
N SER A 252 -45.59 45.11 14.12
CA SER A 252 -46.11 46.20 14.97
C SER A 252 -45.30 47.47 14.83
N ALA A 253 -43.97 47.39 14.89
CA ALA A 253 -43.08 48.54 14.73
C ALA A 253 -43.21 49.18 13.34
N ALA A 254 -43.38 48.38 12.28
CA ALA A 254 -43.66 48.90 10.94
C ALA A 254 -45.05 49.55 10.81
N LYS A 255 -46.05 49.09 11.57
CA LYS A 255 -47.38 49.73 11.63
C LYS A 255 -47.38 51.03 12.42
N GLU A 256 -46.61 51.10 13.50
CA GLU A 256 -46.43 52.34 14.28
C GLU A 256 -45.68 53.40 13.46
N ALA A 257 -44.59 53.03 12.79
CA ALA A 257 -43.87 53.94 11.91
C ALA A 257 -44.70 54.40 10.70
N ALA A 258 -45.60 53.56 10.17
CA ALA A 258 -46.52 53.96 9.11
C ALA A 258 -47.63 54.91 9.60
N ASN A 259 -48.08 54.78 10.86
CA ASN A 259 -49.08 55.68 11.46
C ASN A 259 -48.49 57.03 11.89
N GLU A 260 -47.22 57.07 12.28
CA GLU A 260 -46.53 58.31 12.70
C GLU A 260 -46.33 59.30 11.54
N VAL A 261 -46.20 58.79 10.31
CA VAL A 261 -46.04 59.62 9.08
C VAL A 261 -47.38 60.21 8.59
N VAL A 262 -48.52 59.80 9.16
CA VAL A 262 -49.88 60.21 8.70
C VAL A 262 -50.53 61.29 9.60
N GLN A 263 -49.86 61.82 10.63
CA GLN A 263 -50.43 62.96 11.39
C GLN A 263 -50.23 64.30 10.64
N PRO A 264 -51.32 65.06 10.37
CA PRO A 264 -51.26 66.32 9.64
C PRO A 264 -50.63 67.44 10.48
N ARG A 265 -49.63 68.10 9.90
CA ARG A 265 -48.99 69.33 10.39
C ARG A 265 -49.99 70.50 10.29
N PRO A 266 -50.30 71.26 11.37
CA PRO A 266 -51.04 72.50 11.23
C PRO A 266 -50.12 73.66 10.80
N THR A 267 -50.66 74.45 9.89
CA THR A 267 -50.16 75.68 9.25
C THR A 267 -49.95 76.82 10.27
N PRO A 268 -48.89 77.64 10.18
CA PRO A 268 -48.84 78.93 10.89
C PRO A 268 -49.22 80.11 9.99
N ALA A 269 -50.11 80.98 10.49
CA ALA A 269 -50.48 82.31 9.97
C ALA A 269 -50.03 83.41 10.95
N GLU A 270 -49.91 84.63 10.43
CA GLU A 270 -49.06 85.78 10.83
C GLU A 270 -49.54 86.71 11.98
N GLU A 271 -48.66 87.71 12.28
CA GLU A 271 -48.82 89.02 12.98
C GLU A 271 -48.67 89.08 14.53
N GLN A 272 -47.96 90.03 15.20
CA GLN A 272 -47.25 91.26 14.83
C GLN A 272 -46.39 91.82 16.01
N ALA A 273 -45.34 92.59 15.65
CA ALA A 273 -44.76 93.79 16.31
C ALA A 273 -43.77 93.74 17.52
N GLY A 274 -42.59 94.32 17.25
CA GLY A 274 -41.69 95.06 18.18
C GLY A 274 -40.35 94.36 18.44
N GLY A 275 -39.16 94.84 18.10
CA GLY A 275 -38.65 96.09 17.54
C GLY A 275 -37.20 96.24 18.03
N GLY A 276 -36.21 96.44 17.14
CA GLY A 276 -34.86 96.90 17.54
C GLY A 276 -33.64 96.27 16.84
N GLN A 277 -33.12 97.01 15.84
CA GLN A 277 -31.71 97.22 15.47
C GLN A 277 -30.90 96.15 14.66
N THR A 278 -30.60 96.56 13.43
CA THR A 278 -29.64 96.13 12.39
C THR A 278 -28.18 96.55 12.66
N PRO A 279 -27.17 96.24 11.79
CA PRO A 279 -26.94 95.05 10.95
C PRO A 279 -25.45 94.60 10.92
N GLY A 280 -25.19 93.38 10.44
CA GLY A 280 -23.86 92.93 9.96
C GLY A 280 -23.98 92.16 8.66
N SER A 281 -23.62 92.80 7.54
CA SER A 281 -23.44 92.26 6.19
C SER A 281 -22.29 91.24 6.13
N GLY A 282 -22.25 90.24 5.23
CA GLY A 282 -23.12 90.01 4.08
C GLY A 282 -22.81 88.70 3.32
N THR A 283 -23.72 88.41 2.38
CA THR A 283 -23.54 87.99 0.96
C THR A 283 -22.28 87.19 0.56
N GLY A 284 -22.35 86.11 -0.22
CA GLY A 284 -23.40 85.48 -1.03
C GLY A 284 -22.99 84.02 -1.34
N GLY A 285 -23.80 83.10 -1.85
CA GLY A 285 -24.89 83.22 -2.80
C GLY A 285 -24.44 82.66 -4.15
N ALA A 286 -24.74 81.38 -4.46
CA ALA A 286 -25.18 80.89 -5.78
C ALA A 286 -25.21 79.34 -5.86
N SER A 287 -26.39 78.84 -6.19
CA SER A 287 -26.75 77.51 -6.73
C SER A 287 -26.57 77.50 -8.28
N PRO A 288 -26.96 76.47 -9.08
CA PRO A 288 -27.10 75.01 -8.87
C PRO A 288 -26.64 74.12 -10.09
N SER A 289 -26.79 72.80 -9.93
CA SER A 289 -27.26 71.80 -10.94
C SER A 289 -26.27 71.16 -11.97
N PRO A 290 -26.64 70.07 -12.70
CA PRO A 290 -26.09 68.72 -12.49
C PRO A 290 -25.61 68.02 -13.79
N GLY A 291 -25.06 66.80 -13.72
CA GLY A 291 -24.82 65.98 -14.93
C GLY A 291 -24.00 64.71 -14.68
N GLY A 292 -24.48 63.57 -15.20
CA GLY A 292 -23.89 62.23 -15.04
C GLY A 292 -22.71 61.91 -15.99
N PRO A 293 -22.63 60.68 -16.53
CA PRO A 293 -21.71 59.65 -16.02
C PRO A 293 -20.71 59.09 -17.06
N GLY A 294 -19.67 58.37 -16.59
CA GLY A 294 -19.18 57.13 -17.24
C GLY A 294 -17.83 57.14 -18.01
N GLN A 295 -17.02 56.12 -17.66
CA GLN A 295 -16.12 55.28 -18.49
C GLN A 295 -14.75 55.75 -19.01
N GLY A 296 -13.81 54.77 -18.98
CA GLY A 296 -12.53 54.72 -19.71
C GLY A 296 -11.36 54.20 -18.85
N GLN A 297 -11.18 52.88 -18.67
CA GLN A 297 -10.25 52.00 -19.41
C GLN A 297 -8.76 52.45 -19.48
N ASN A 298 -7.91 51.70 -18.74
CA ASN A 298 -6.59 51.07 -19.04
C ASN A 298 -5.97 51.25 -20.47
N PRO A 299 -4.70 50.86 -20.78
CA PRO A 299 -3.66 50.09 -20.03
C PRO A 299 -2.17 50.49 -20.33
N SER A 300 -1.24 49.57 -20.05
CA SER A 300 0.12 49.37 -20.63
C SER A 300 1.24 50.09 -19.87
N SER A 301 2.48 49.61 -19.67
CA SER A 301 3.32 48.46 -20.08
C SER A 301 4.77 48.99 -19.87
N GLY A 302 5.84 48.27 -19.52
CA GLY A 302 6.08 46.86 -19.30
C GLY A 302 7.57 46.63 -18.99
N THR A 303 7.92 45.34 -18.92
CA THR A 303 9.19 44.70 -19.35
C THR A 303 10.46 45.03 -18.54
N GLY A 304 11.26 44.08 -18.05
CA GLY A 304 11.30 42.62 -18.15
C GLY A 304 12.53 42.09 -17.40
N GLY A 305 12.65 40.78 -17.25
CA GLY A 305 13.84 40.12 -16.71
C GLY A 305 13.57 38.69 -16.25
N GLU A 306 14.08 37.73 -17.01
CA GLU A 306 13.98 36.28 -16.83
C GLU A 306 14.55 35.75 -15.50
N GLY A 307 13.96 34.65 -15.02
CA GLY A 307 14.49 33.84 -13.92
C GLY A 307 13.59 32.64 -13.61
N ILE A 308 14.02 31.47 -14.06
CA ILE A 308 13.34 30.17 -13.98
C ILE A 308 13.18 29.71 -12.52
N SER A 309 11.99 29.22 -12.13
CA SER A 309 11.79 28.41 -10.92
C SER A 309 10.57 27.46 -11.07
N PRO A 310 10.56 26.27 -10.44
CA PRO A 310 9.63 25.19 -10.76
C PRO A 310 8.22 25.43 -10.19
N GLY A 311 7.21 25.00 -10.94
CA GLY A 311 5.81 25.24 -10.67
C GLY A 311 5.28 24.58 -9.40
N ASN A 312 4.61 25.40 -8.59
CA ASN A 312 3.63 24.98 -7.60
C ASN A 312 2.43 24.34 -8.31
N GLY A 313 2.28 23.02 -8.15
CA GLY A 313 1.02 22.33 -8.39
C GLY A 313 0.15 22.39 -7.14
N ASP A 314 -0.69 23.42 -7.05
CA ASP A 314 -1.76 23.48 -6.07
C ASP A 314 -2.87 22.49 -6.47
N GLY A 315 -3.16 21.54 -5.58
CA GLY A 315 -4.10 20.45 -5.76
C GLY A 315 -4.66 20.03 -4.41
N GLY A 316 -5.22 21.00 -3.68
CA GLY A 316 -5.80 20.79 -2.35
C GLY A 316 -6.95 19.77 -2.35
N THR A 317 -6.79 18.72 -1.55
CA THR A 317 -7.92 18.02 -0.91
C THR A 317 -7.67 18.04 0.60
N THR A 318 -8.21 19.08 1.26
CA THR A 318 -8.20 19.21 2.72
C THR A 318 -9.21 18.24 3.33
N VAL A 319 -8.70 17.11 3.81
CA VAL A 319 -9.35 16.28 4.83
C VAL A 319 -8.49 16.42 6.07
N GLY A 320 -9.09 16.87 7.18
CA GLY A 320 -8.36 17.31 8.38
C GLY A 320 -7.29 16.35 8.87
N GLY A 321 -6.10 16.89 9.16
CA GLY A 321 -5.09 16.18 9.96
C GLY A 321 -3.62 16.47 9.68
N GLY A 322 -3.24 17.44 8.84
CA GLY A 322 -1.85 17.88 8.66
C GLY A 322 -1.28 17.67 7.26
N GLN A 323 -0.25 18.45 6.91
CA GLN A 323 0.45 18.43 5.62
C GLN A 323 1.53 17.36 5.64
N GLN A 324 1.62 16.53 4.59
CA GLN A 324 2.73 15.59 4.45
C GLN A 324 4.06 16.35 4.36
N SER A 325 5.07 15.85 5.07
CA SER A 325 6.40 16.45 5.11
C SER A 325 7.47 15.36 5.15
N SER A 326 8.59 15.62 4.47
CA SER A 326 9.78 14.80 4.48
C SER A 326 11.00 15.70 4.55
N GLU A 327 12.00 15.29 5.33
CA GLU A 327 13.23 16.04 5.57
C GLU A 327 14.42 15.09 5.51
N THR A 328 15.55 15.57 5.01
CA THR A 328 16.78 14.79 4.91
C THR A 328 17.88 15.49 5.70
N ILE A 329 18.52 14.76 6.59
CA ILE A 329 19.74 15.17 7.27
C ILE A 329 20.88 14.36 6.66
N ASP A 330 21.76 15.05 5.96
CA ASP A 330 22.97 14.51 5.33
C ASP A 330 24.17 14.96 6.18
N LEU A 331 24.88 14.01 6.77
CA LEU A 331 25.94 14.26 7.75
C LEU A 331 27.23 13.58 7.30
N LYS A 332 28.31 14.36 7.29
CA LYS A 332 29.68 13.87 7.12
C LYS A 332 30.39 13.98 8.45
N THR A 333 31.11 12.93 8.84
CA THR A 333 31.76 12.86 10.16
C THR A 333 33.22 12.51 10.00
N THR A 334 34.10 13.34 10.54
CA THR A 334 35.54 13.08 10.52
C THR A 334 35.89 11.81 11.29
N THR A 335 36.86 11.03 10.80
CA THR A 335 37.31 9.81 11.50
C THR A 335 37.78 10.13 12.93
N GLY A 336 37.26 9.39 13.91
CA GLY A 336 37.59 9.53 15.33
C GLY A 336 36.84 10.66 16.05
N THR A 337 35.92 11.36 15.38
CA THR A 337 35.08 12.40 15.99
C THR A 337 33.63 11.95 16.10
N THR A 338 32.87 12.71 16.90
CA THR A 338 31.42 12.65 16.96
C THR A 338 30.86 13.95 16.44
N GLU A 339 30.01 13.89 15.42
CA GLU A 339 29.35 15.05 14.82
C GLU A 339 27.83 14.86 14.85
N SER A 340 27.08 15.96 14.74
CA SER A 340 25.62 15.92 14.81
C SER A 340 24.99 16.78 13.72
N GLY A 341 23.99 16.22 13.05
CA GLY A 341 23.09 16.92 12.15
C GLY A 341 21.70 16.99 12.75
N PHE A 342 20.95 18.06 12.47
CA PHE A 342 19.59 18.19 12.96
C PHE A 342 18.66 18.93 12.00
N HIS A 343 17.38 18.58 12.08
CA HIS A 343 16.27 19.33 11.51
C HIS A 343 15.39 19.88 12.63
N ARG A 344 15.10 21.18 12.64
CA ARG A 344 14.26 21.83 13.66
C ARG A 344 12.81 21.92 13.19
N VAL A 345 11.88 21.44 14.02
CA VAL A 345 10.45 21.58 13.77
C VAL A 345 10.03 23.04 13.87
N ALA A 346 9.38 23.53 12.81
CA ALA A 346 8.95 24.92 12.69
C ALA A 346 8.05 25.37 13.85
N GLU A 347 8.13 26.66 14.19
CA GLU A 347 7.27 27.26 15.21
C GLU A 347 5.78 27.00 14.94
N LYS A 348 5.00 26.83 16.01
CA LYS A 348 3.53 26.60 15.95
C LYS A 348 3.13 25.35 15.16
N THR A 349 4.04 24.40 14.98
CA THR A 349 3.74 23.11 14.35
C THR A 349 4.17 21.93 15.22
N VAL A 350 3.57 20.77 14.96
CA VAL A 350 3.99 19.48 15.50
C VAL A 350 4.28 18.55 14.34
N PHE A 351 5.50 18.02 14.29
CA PHE A 351 5.88 17.02 13.29
C PHE A 351 5.61 15.62 13.86
N GLY A 352 4.60 14.94 13.33
CA GLY A 352 4.30 13.55 13.62
C GLY A 352 5.09 12.64 12.68
N VAL A 353 6.26 12.18 13.13
CA VAL A 353 7.12 11.28 12.35
C VAL A 353 6.51 9.89 12.32
N THR A 354 6.36 9.32 11.12
CA THR A 354 5.88 7.96 10.90
C THR A 354 6.98 7.04 10.41
N ASP A 355 7.98 7.58 9.72
CA ASP A 355 9.00 6.78 9.05
C ASP A 355 10.37 7.47 9.14
N ILE A 356 11.42 6.67 9.29
CA ILE A 356 12.79 7.08 9.01
C ILE A 356 13.46 6.07 8.09
N VAL A 357 14.34 6.55 7.22
CA VAL A 357 15.25 5.73 6.42
C VAL A 357 16.66 6.21 6.71
N VAL A 358 17.53 5.28 7.09
CA VAL A 358 18.94 5.55 7.36
C VAL A 358 19.81 4.84 6.33
N ALA A 359 20.83 5.55 5.83
CA ALA A 359 21.76 5.04 4.85
C ALA A 359 23.21 5.18 5.34
N ASN A 360 23.91 4.06 5.35
CA ASN A 360 25.36 3.92 5.43
C ASN A 360 25.84 3.30 4.12
N PHE A 361 25.83 4.08 3.05
CA PHE A 361 26.07 3.55 1.71
C PHE A 361 27.56 3.27 1.42
N GLN A 362 28.47 3.89 2.18
CA GLN A 362 29.91 3.70 2.04
C GLN A 362 30.40 2.44 2.79
N GLY A 363 29.61 1.94 3.74
CA GLY A 363 29.99 0.85 4.62
C GLY A 363 30.92 1.30 5.74
N ASP A 364 30.65 2.48 6.27
CA ASP A 364 31.31 3.09 7.42
C ASP A 364 31.16 2.20 8.68
N GLU A 365 32.13 2.29 9.59
CA GLU A 365 32.13 1.61 10.89
C GLU A 365 32.06 2.66 12.01
N GLY A 366 31.28 2.38 13.06
CA GLY A 366 31.02 3.35 14.12
C GLY A 366 29.61 3.23 14.69
N VAL A 367 29.09 4.32 15.25
CA VAL A 367 27.77 4.30 15.89
C VAL A 367 26.98 5.54 15.51
N MET A 368 25.71 5.34 15.13
CA MET A 368 24.73 6.38 14.85
C MET A 368 23.62 6.37 15.90
N THR A 369 23.34 7.51 16.51
CA THR A 369 22.23 7.70 17.44
C THR A 369 21.21 8.69 16.87
N ILE A 370 19.93 8.32 16.92
CA ILE A 370 18.83 9.15 16.44
C ILE A 370 17.98 9.57 17.63
N SER A 371 17.72 10.87 17.76
CA SER A 371 16.93 11.45 18.85
C SER A 371 15.87 12.41 18.32
N PHE A 372 14.69 12.38 18.93
CA PHE A 372 13.61 13.33 18.66
C PHE A 372 13.39 14.19 19.91
N GLY A 373 13.82 15.45 19.87
CA GLY A 373 14.00 16.29 21.06
C GLY A 373 14.96 15.61 22.04
N ASN A 374 14.53 15.47 23.30
CA ASN A 374 15.33 14.83 24.34
C ASN A 374 15.17 13.29 24.38
N ARG A 375 14.34 12.71 23.51
CA ARG A 375 14.08 11.28 23.49
C ARG A 375 14.99 10.59 22.49
N LYS A 376 15.89 9.74 22.98
CA LYS A 376 16.63 8.80 22.15
C LYS A 376 15.67 7.77 21.54
N ILE A 377 15.69 7.65 20.22
CA ILE A 377 14.85 6.72 19.46
C ILE A 377 15.57 5.38 19.29
N THR A 378 16.79 5.43 18.78
CA THR A 378 17.61 4.23 18.59
C THR A 378 19.09 4.59 18.50
N THR A 379 19.94 3.59 18.71
CA THR A 379 21.38 3.63 18.48
C THR A 379 21.75 2.41 17.65
N ILE A 380 22.43 2.61 16.53
CA ILE A 380 22.72 1.57 15.54
C ILE A 380 24.22 1.57 15.28
N ALA A 381 24.84 0.40 15.28
CA ALA A 381 26.22 0.23 14.84
C ALA A 381 26.27 0.29 13.30
N LEU A 382 27.09 1.16 12.74
CA LEU A 382 27.12 1.46 11.30
C LEU A 382 27.42 0.22 10.46
N GLU A 383 28.25 -0.68 10.96
CA GLU A 383 28.65 -1.92 10.30
C GLU A 383 27.49 -2.93 10.12
N THR A 384 26.37 -2.75 10.82
CA THR A 384 25.24 -3.69 10.80
C THR A 384 24.23 -3.43 9.68
N PHE A 385 24.33 -2.28 9.00
CA PHE A 385 23.39 -1.93 7.93
C PHE A 385 24.07 -1.21 6.75
N ARG A 386 23.33 -1.12 5.65
CA ARG A 386 23.65 -0.26 4.51
C ARG A 386 22.50 0.69 4.22
N ASN A 387 21.28 0.16 4.17
CA ASN A 387 20.05 0.93 4.17
C ASN A 387 19.06 0.24 5.13
N GLN A 388 18.44 0.99 6.03
CA GLN A 388 17.48 0.46 6.99
C GLN A 388 16.31 1.42 7.14
N ASP A 389 15.09 0.89 7.06
CA ASP A 389 13.86 1.62 7.34
C ASP A 389 13.31 1.28 8.73
N TYR A 390 12.68 2.27 9.37
CA TYR A 390 11.88 2.10 10.56
C TYR A 390 10.55 2.83 10.37
N HIS A 391 9.46 2.12 10.63
CA HIS A 391 8.10 2.64 10.47
C HIS A 391 7.31 2.49 11.77
N TRP A 392 6.46 3.47 12.07
CA TRP A 392 5.62 3.50 13.27
C TRP A 392 4.15 3.67 12.90
N VAL A 393 3.31 2.75 13.41
CA VAL A 393 1.84 2.84 13.29
C VAL A 393 1.29 4.05 14.07
N THR A 394 1.93 4.39 15.19
CA THR A 394 1.58 5.58 15.99
C THR A 394 2.65 6.64 15.79
N PRO A 395 2.33 7.81 15.19
CA PRO A 395 3.32 8.83 14.91
C PRO A 395 4.02 9.33 16.18
N ILE A 396 5.34 9.47 16.13
CA ILE A 396 6.10 10.10 17.21
C ILE A 396 6.03 11.61 17.01
N LYS A 397 5.35 12.29 17.94
CA LYS A 397 5.12 13.73 17.88
C LYS A 397 6.33 14.50 18.40
N ILE A 398 6.86 15.37 17.55
CA ILE A 398 7.94 16.30 17.87
C ILE A 398 7.32 17.70 17.96
N PRO A 399 7.26 18.30 19.17
CA PRO A 399 6.72 19.64 19.35
C PRO A 399 7.51 20.71 18.59
N ALA A 400 6.89 21.87 18.41
CA ALA A 400 7.54 23.07 17.87
C ALA A 400 8.87 23.34 18.59
N ASN A 401 9.87 23.81 17.84
CA ASN A 401 11.22 24.15 18.30
C ASN A 401 12.09 22.98 18.78
N ASN A 402 11.56 21.76 18.89
CA ASN A 402 12.39 20.57 19.08
C ASN A 402 13.03 20.12 17.76
N THR A 403 13.98 19.21 17.85
CA THR A 403 14.77 18.74 16.71
C THR A 403 14.60 17.24 16.45
N VAL A 404 14.70 16.86 15.18
CA VAL A 404 15.17 15.53 14.79
C VAL A 404 16.68 15.62 14.71
N THR A 405 17.40 14.81 15.47
CA THR A 405 18.86 14.84 15.55
C THR A 405 19.43 13.46 15.20
N ILE A 406 20.46 13.48 14.35
CA ILE A 406 21.38 12.36 14.12
C ILE A 406 22.73 12.74 14.71
N GLU A 407 23.30 11.85 15.52
CA GLU A 407 24.65 11.95 16.07
C GLU A 407 25.44 10.73 15.60
N VAL A 408 26.57 10.96 14.93
CA VAL A 408 27.42 9.90 14.36
C VAL A 408 28.80 9.99 14.99
N THR A 409 29.27 8.87 15.52
CA THR A 409 30.67 8.67 15.92
C THR A 409 31.32 7.79 14.86
N CYS A 410 32.19 8.39 14.05
CA CYS A 410 32.89 7.71 12.96
C CYS A 410 34.12 6.99 13.51
N ALA A 411 34.12 5.65 13.52
CA ALA A 411 35.30 4.88 13.90
C ALA A 411 36.22 4.68 12.70
N LYS A 412 35.66 4.36 11.52
CA LYS A 412 36.41 4.16 10.28
C LYS A 412 35.53 4.38 9.04
N PRO A 413 35.96 5.24 8.11
CA PRO A 413 35.28 5.41 6.82
C PRO A 413 35.31 4.12 5.99
N GLY A 414 34.20 3.86 5.33
CA GLY A 414 33.95 2.71 4.49
C GLY A 414 34.64 2.80 3.14
N THR A 415 34.51 1.73 2.36
CA THR A 415 35.01 1.64 0.98
C THR A 415 33.82 1.39 0.05
N PRO A 416 33.32 2.42 -0.63
CA PRO A 416 32.29 2.27 -1.65
C PRO A 416 32.71 1.32 -2.79
N ALA A 417 31.76 0.94 -3.65
CA ALA A 417 31.98 0.05 -4.79
C ALA A 417 33.07 0.52 -5.78
N THR A 418 33.52 1.78 -5.69
CA THR A 418 34.65 2.33 -6.44
C THR A 418 36.01 1.77 -5.98
N GLY A 419 36.07 1.08 -4.85
CA GLY A 419 37.27 0.46 -4.30
C GLY A 419 38.26 1.44 -3.64
N ARG A 420 37.93 2.74 -3.60
CA ARG A 420 38.70 3.76 -2.88
C ARG A 420 38.03 4.06 -1.55
N GLN A 421 38.76 3.90 -0.45
CA GLN A 421 38.25 4.24 0.87
C GLN A 421 37.90 5.72 0.94
N ALA A 422 36.76 6.05 1.55
CA ALA A 422 36.36 7.43 1.78
C ALA A 422 37.27 8.11 2.83
N ASN A 423 37.25 9.43 2.86
CA ASN A 423 38.07 10.21 3.80
C ASN A 423 37.36 10.49 5.14
N GLU A 424 36.03 10.37 5.15
CA GLU A 424 35.13 10.67 6.26
C GLU A 424 33.93 9.71 6.19
N CYS A 425 33.28 9.44 7.31
CA CYS A 425 32.02 8.69 7.29
C CYS A 425 30.91 9.58 6.71
N HIS A 426 29.94 8.99 6.02
CA HIS A 426 28.86 9.73 5.38
C HIS A 426 27.49 9.01 5.50
N GLU A 427 26.63 9.61 6.29
CA GLU A 427 25.36 9.04 6.72
C GLU A 427 24.21 9.96 6.34
N VAL A 428 23.12 9.34 5.91
CA VAL A 428 21.91 10.07 5.52
C VAL A 428 20.73 9.54 6.34
N LEU A 429 20.02 10.45 6.98
CA LEU A 429 18.73 10.20 7.65
C LEU A 429 17.63 10.93 6.87
N ASN A 430 16.74 10.20 6.21
CA ASN A 430 15.47 10.74 5.77
C ASN A 430 14.40 10.50 6.84
N VAL A 431 13.64 11.53 7.19
CA VAL A 431 12.53 11.46 8.13
C VAL A 431 11.25 11.94 7.45
N SER A 432 10.18 11.16 7.57
CA SER A 432 8.92 11.42 6.88
C SER A 432 7.73 11.31 7.84
N GLY A 433 6.69 12.08 7.56
CA GLY A 433 5.47 12.07 8.36
C GLY A 433 4.51 13.21 8.03
N VAL A 434 3.81 13.68 9.05
CA VAL A 434 2.76 14.70 8.91
C VAL A 434 3.03 15.87 9.84
N VAL A 435 3.06 17.09 9.29
CA VAL A 435 3.16 18.33 10.05
C VAL A 435 1.76 18.89 10.26
N SER A 436 1.40 19.15 11.52
CA SER A 436 0.12 19.75 11.91
C SER A 436 0.35 21.07 12.62
N ARG A 437 -0.52 22.05 12.44
CA ARG A 437 -0.45 23.30 13.21
C ARG A 437 -0.93 23.04 14.63
N THR A 438 -0.24 23.62 15.60
CA THR A 438 -0.69 23.66 16.99
C THR A 438 -1.76 24.75 17.09
N GLU A 439 -3.00 24.40 17.41
CA GLU A 439 -4.03 25.39 17.77
C GLU A 439 -3.57 26.11 19.05
N GLN A 440 -3.67 27.45 19.06
CA GLN A 440 -3.37 28.27 20.25
C GLN A 440 -4.51 28.22 21.25
#